data_AF-A1UMQ2-F1
#
_entry.id   AF-A1UMQ2-F1
#
_cell.length_a   1.000
_cell.length_b   1.000
_cell.length_c   1.000
_cell.angle_alpha   90.00
_cell.angle_beta   90.00
_cell.angle_gamma   90.00
#
_symmetry.space_group_name_H-M   'P 1'
#
loop_
_entity.id
_entity.type
_entity.pdbx_description
1 polymer ?
#
loop_
_entity_poly.entity_id
_entity_poly.type
_entity_poly.pdbx_seq_one_letter_code
_entity_poly.pdbx_strand_id
1 'polypeptide(L)'
;MRGQAEHSPTPATSATSVVESAEKQGAALEACAGLGNFKSGVGIARGAFIDRVDRANDWESSQSLGVQGYYFTAVGAELNYLETRLGPEVPREIIDALVDVRQSIVAVVDADLRREPASISNDMIDRYSSALQAAETVCEAAGAG
;
A
#
# COMPACT_ATOMS: atom_id res chain seq x y z
N MET A 1 61.88 25.15 15.08
CA MET A 1 61.02 25.25 13.87
C MET A 1 60.52 23.86 13.52
N ARG A 2 59.22 23.74 13.20
CA ARG A 2 58.45 22.56 12.72
C ARG A 2 58.23 21.47 13.79
N GLY A 3 57.03 21.17 14.29
CA GLY A 3 55.68 21.31 13.73
C GLY A 3 55.28 19.99 13.08
N GLN A 4 54.73 19.06 13.85
CA GLN A 4 54.06 17.87 13.35
C GLN A 4 52.69 17.79 13.99
N ALA A 5 51.68 17.95 13.13
CA ALA A 5 50.28 17.97 13.47
C ALA A 5 49.83 16.60 14.01
N GLU A 6 49.23 16.61 15.20
CA GLU A 6 48.37 15.54 15.68
C GLU A 6 47.20 15.40 14.71
N HIS A 7 47.21 14.34 13.88
CA HIS A 7 46.02 13.90 13.18
C HIS A 7 45.08 13.28 14.22
N SER A 8 44.14 14.09 14.70
CA SER A 8 42.96 13.59 15.40
C SER A 8 42.12 12.77 14.41
N PRO A 9 41.78 11.50 14.70
CA PRO A 9 40.83 10.76 13.89
C PRO A 9 39.42 11.33 14.16
N THR A 10 38.86 12.00 13.17
CA THR A 10 37.47 12.47 13.17
C THR A 10 36.52 11.25 13.27
N PRO A 11 35.45 11.29 14.08
CA PRO A 11 34.58 10.13 14.27
C PRO A 11 33.69 9.92 13.03
N ALA A 12 34.06 8.96 12.17
CA ALA A 12 33.26 8.54 11.02
C ALA A 12 31.95 7.82 11.43
N THR A 13 31.83 7.41 12.69
CA THR A 13 30.73 6.59 13.19
C THR A 13 29.37 7.31 13.23
N SER A 14 29.35 8.63 13.44
CA SER A 14 28.10 9.38 13.55
C SER A 14 27.46 9.69 12.19
N ALA A 15 28.26 9.88 11.14
CA ALA A 15 27.74 10.21 9.81
C ALA A 15 26.97 9.03 9.19
N THR A 16 27.46 7.80 9.35
CA THR A 16 26.79 6.59 8.82
C THR A 16 25.44 6.36 9.50
N SER A 17 25.34 6.53 10.81
CA SER A 17 24.07 6.34 11.55
C SER A 17 22.97 7.34 11.17
N VAL A 18 23.35 8.57 10.80
CA VAL A 18 22.40 9.61 10.38
C VAL A 18 21.92 9.38 8.95
N VAL A 19 22.81 8.94 8.06
CA VAL A 19 22.46 8.59 6.68
C VAL A 19 21.52 7.38 6.65
N GLU A 20 21.82 6.32 7.40
CA GLU A 20 20.98 5.12 7.47
C GLU A 20 19.58 5.44 8.05
N SER A 21 19.49 6.33 9.02
CA SER A 21 18.21 6.79 9.57
C SER A 21 17.41 7.63 8.57
N ALA A 22 18.08 8.45 7.75
CA ALA A 22 17.43 9.28 6.74
C ALA A 22 16.93 8.45 5.54
N GLU A 23 17.68 7.42 5.14
CA GLU A 23 17.30 6.50 4.06
C GLU A 23 16.05 5.70 4.45
N LYS A 24 16.02 5.14 5.66
CA LYS A 24 14.83 4.43 6.19
C LYS A 24 13.62 5.34 6.31
N GLN A 25 13.81 6.58 6.75
CA GLN A 25 12.74 7.58 6.81
C GLN A 25 12.20 7.91 5.42
N GLY A 26 13.08 8.13 4.44
CA GLY A 26 12.68 8.38 3.05
C GLY A 26 11.89 7.21 2.46
N ALA A 27 12.37 5.98 2.65
CA ALA A 27 11.70 4.77 2.18
C ALA A 27 10.32 4.58 2.83
N ALA A 28 10.20 4.86 4.14
CA ALA A 28 8.92 4.84 4.85
C ALA A 28 7.91 5.83 4.25
N LEU A 29 8.33 7.08 4.01
CA LEU A 29 7.48 8.11 3.41
C LEU A 29 7.02 7.71 2.00
N GLU A 30 7.90 7.16 1.18
CA GLU A 30 7.56 6.70 -0.17
C GLU A 30 6.58 5.53 -0.16
N ALA A 31 6.80 4.53 0.70
CA ALA A 31 5.89 3.40 0.86
C ALA A 31 4.50 3.84 1.33
N CYS A 32 4.43 4.77 2.28
CA CYS A 32 3.19 5.31 2.82
C CYS A 32 2.45 6.23 1.84
N ALA A 33 3.17 7.04 1.05
CA ALA A 33 2.57 7.74 -0.09
C ALA A 33 1.99 6.73 -1.11
N GLY A 34 2.68 5.60 -1.29
CA GLY A 34 2.20 4.48 -2.08
C GLY A 34 0.85 3.95 -1.61
N LEU A 35 0.68 3.75 -0.29
CA LEU A 35 -0.59 3.33 0.33
C LEU A 35 -1.73 4.29 0.02
N GLY A 36 -1.49 5.60 0.13
CA GLY A 36 -2.50 6.62 -0.19
C GLY A 36 -2.98 6.54 -1.64
N ASN A 37 -2.04 6.40 -2.59
CA ASN A 37 -2.35 6.25 -4.01
C ASN A 37 -3.13 4.95 -4.28
N PHE A 38 -2.67 3.84 -3.70
CA PHE A 38 -3.35 2.55 -3.79
C PHE A 38 -4.79 2.63 -3.30
N LYS A 39 -5.02 3.17 -2.10
CA LYS A 39 -6.36 3.30 -1.51
C LYS A 39 -7.29 4.11 -2.42
N SER A 40 -6.78 5.22 -2.97
CA SER A 40 -7.53 6.08 -3.89
C SER A 40 -7.86 5.36 -5.20
N GLY A 41 -6.86 4.77 -5.87
CA GLY A 41 -7.03 4.08 -7.14
C GLY A 41 -8.00 2.89 -7.05
N VAL A 42 -7.84 2.05 -6.02
CA VAL A 42 -8.74 0.92 -5.74
C VAL A 42 -10.16 1.43 -5.43
N GLY A 43 -10.30 2.49 -4.64
CA GLY A 43 -11.60 3.06 -4.28
C GLY A 43 -12.37 3.56 -5.51
N ILE A 44 -11.70 4.26 -6.43
CA ILE A 44 -12.28 4.73 -7.69
C ILE A 44 -12.74 3.55 -8.55
N ALA A 45 -11.85 2.57 -8.74
CA ALA A 45 -12.11 1.44 -9.62
C ALA A 45 -13.24 0.54 -9.09
N ARG A 46 -13.23 0.25 -7.78
CA ARG A 46 -14.26 -0.56 -7.14
C ARG A 46 -15.60 0.17 -7.05
N GLY A 47 -15.59 1.49 -6.81
CA GLY A 47 -16.82 2.31 -6.81
C GLY A 47 -17.56 2.21 -8.14
N ALA A 48 -16.84 2.32 -9.27
CA ALA A 48 -17.42 2.16 -10.59
C ALA A 48 -18.01 0.75 -10.81
N PHE A 49 -17.33 -0.30 -10.34
CA PHE A 49 -17.84 -1.66 -10.36
C PHE A 49 -19.12 -1.82 -9.55
N ILE A 50 -19.15 -1.33 -8.31
CA ILE A 50 -20.33 -1.40 -7.45
C ILE A 50 -21.52 -0.73 -8.14
N ASP A 51 -21.35 0.50 -8.61
CA ASP A 51 -22.47 1.27 -9.16
C ASP A 51 -23.00 0.70 -10.47
N ARG A 52 -22.11 0.22 -11.36
CA ARG A 52 -22.50 -0.22 -12.70
C ARG A 52 -22.89 -1.70 -12.79
N VAL A 53 -22.29 -2.55 -11.95
CA VAL A 53 -22.36 -4.01 -12.09
C VAL A 53 -23.16 -4.61 -10.95
N ASP A 54 -22.65 -4.48 -9.72
CA ASP A 54 -23.20 -5.15 -8.54
C ASP A 54 -24.59 -4.60 -8.18
N ARG A 55 -24.69 -3.29 -7.95
CA ARG A 55 -25.95 -2.64 -7.53
C ARG A 55 -27.01 -2.64 -8.63
N ALA A 56 -26.58 -2.54 -9.88
CA ALA A 56 -27.46 -2.61 -11.04
C ALA A 56 -27.89 -4.06 -11.37
N ASN A 57 -27.24 -5.05 -10.74
CA ASN A 57 -27.37 -6.48 -11.02
C ASN A 57 -27.25 -6.81 -12.52
N ASP A 58 -26.36 -6.11 -13.22
CA ASP A 58 -26.10 -6.25 -14.65
C ASP A 58 -24.67 -6.74 -14.84
N TRP A 59 -24.48 -8.05 -14.83
CA TRP A 59 -23.17 -8.67 -14.87
C TRP A 59 -22.64 -8.97 -16.27
N GLU A 60 -23.56 -9.08 -17.23
CA GLU A 60 -23.29 -9.68 -18.54
C GLU A 60 -23.30 -8.65 -19.68
N SER A 61 -23.76 -7.41 -19.44
CA SER A 61 -23.68 -6.39 -20.50
C SER A 61 -22.23 -6.07 -20.85
N SER A 62 -22.00 -5.72 -22.12
CA SER A 62 -20.67 -5.34 -22.61
C SER A 62 -20.06 -4.18 -21.82
N GLN A 63 -20.88 -3.25 -21.35
CA GLN A 63 -20.44 -2.16 -20.49
C GLN A 63 -19.98 -2.67 -19.13
N SER A 64 -20.77 -3.56 -18.50
CA SER A 64 -20.42 -4.15 -17.21
C SER A 64 -19.19 -5.04 -17.27
N LEU A 65 -18.99 -5.78 -18.36
CA LEU A 65 -17.76 -6.54 -18.60
C LEU A 65 -16.55 -5.61 -18.73
N GLY A 66 -16.71 -4.47 -19.40
CA GLY A 66 -15.67 -3.43 -19.48
C GLY A 66 -15.30 -2.85 -18.11
N VAL A 67 -16.30 -2.56 -17.27
CA VAL A 67 -16.07 -2.04 -15.90
C VAL A 67 -15.44 -3.11 -14.99
N GLN A 68 -15.87 -4.36 -15.08
CA GLN A 68 -15.22 -5.49 -14.39
C GLN A 68 -13.74 -5.58 -14.78
N GLY A 69 -13.44 -5.57 -16.08
CA GLY A 69 -12.07 -5.60 -16.58
C GLY A 69 -11.22 -4.43 -16.08
N TYR A 70 -11.77 -3.21 -16.08
CA TYR A 70 -11.12 -2.04 -15.52
C TYR A 70 -10.83 -2.21 -14.03
N TYR A 71 -11.83 -2.63 -13.24
CA TYR A 71 -11.69 -2.83 -11.79
C TYR A 71 -10.56 -3.80 -11.45
N PHE A 72 -10.59 -5.02 -11.98
CA PHE A 72 -9.60 -6.04 -11.65
C PHE A 72 -8.20 -5.68 -12.13
N THR A 73 -8.09 -5.04 -13.31
CA THR A 73 -6.80 -4.57 -13.83
C THR A 73 -6.24 -3.43 -12.98
N ALA A 74 -7.09 -2.48 -12.55
CA ALA A 74 -6.68 -1.37 -11.70
C ALA A 74 -6.16 -1.88 -10.35
N VAL A 75 -6.87 -2.80 -9.69
CA VAL A 75 -6.38 -3.40 -8.43
C VAL A 75 -5.03 -4.09 -8.64
N GLY A 76 -4.88 -4.87 -9.71
CA GLY A 76 -3.60 -5.50 -10.04
C GLY A 76 -2.46 -4.51 -10.25
N ALA A 77 -2.73 -3.40 -10.96
CA ALA A 77 -1.77 -2.33 -11.19
C ALA A 77 -1.37 -1.61 -9.89
N GLU A 78 -2.34 -1.31 -9.03
CA GLU A 78 -2.09 -0.66 -7.73
C GLU A 78 -1.32 -1.58 -6.77
N LEU A 79 -1.61 -2.89 -6.77
CA LEU A 79 -0.84 -3.88 -6.00
C LEU A 79 0.61 -3.97 -6.47
N ASN A 80 0.83 -4.01 -7.78
CA ASN A 80 2.18 -3.99 -8.34
C ASN A 80 2.90 -2.67 -8.01
N TYR A 81 2.18 -1.54 -8.07
CA TYR A 81 2.72 -0.24 -7.69
C TYR A 81 3.17 -0.18 -6.22
N LEU A 82 2.40 -0.76 -5.29
CA LEU A 82 2.82 -0.91 -3.89
C LEU A 82 4.07 -1.78 -3.75
N GLU A 83 4.09 -2.94 -4.41
CA GLU A 83 5.20 -3.89 -4.32
C GLU A 83 6.52 -3.28 -4.78
N THR A 84 6.52 -2.44 -5.81
CA THR A 84 7.74 -1.74 -6.28
C THR A 84 8.33 -0.75 -5.26
N ARG A 85 7.60 -0.41 -4.19
CA ARG A 85 8.05 0.49 -3.12
C ARG A 85 8.51 -0.23 -1.86
N LEU A 86 8.34 -1.55 -1.79
CA LEU A 86 8.78 -2.36 -0.66
C LEU A 86 10.26 -2.73 -0.82
N GLY A 87 11.12 -1.74 -0.63
CA GLY A 87 12.57 -1.92 -0.61
C GLY A 87 13.09 -2.44 0.74
N PRO A 88 14.35 -2.90 0.81
CA PRO A 88 14.98 -3.38 2.06
C PRO A 88 15.08 -2.30 3.14
N GLU A 89 15.03 -1.02 2.75
CA GLU A 89 15.08 0.13 3.65
C GLU A 89 13.71 0.49 4.26
N VAL A 90 12.62 -0.13 3.80
CA VAL A 90 11.30 0.12 4.37
C VAL A 90 11.22 -0.57 5.74
N PRO A 91 10.78 0.14 6.80
CA PRO A 91 10.52 -0.45 8.11
C PRO A 91 9.62 -1.68 8.03
N ARG A 92 9.97 -2.72 8.79
CA ARG A 92 9.27 -4.00 8.74
C ARG A 92 7.79 -3.87 9.08
N GLU A 93 7.45 -2.99 10.02
CA GLU A 93 6.09 -2.73 10.45
C GLU A 93 5.22 -2.19 9.30
N ILE A 94 5.80 -1.35 8.43
CA ILE A 94 5.12 -0.86 7.21
C ILE A 94 4.97 -2.00 6.20
N ILE A 95 6.02 -2.81 6.00
CA ILE A 95 5.96 -3.97 5.10
C ILE A 95 4.84 -4.93 5.53
N ASP A 96 4.82 -5.31 6.81
CA ASP A 96 3.84 -6.26 7.36
C ASP A 96 2.41 -5.70 7.21
N ALA A 97 2.19 -4.42 7.50
CA ALA A 97 0.89 -3.78 7.32
C ALA A 97 0.44 -3.73 5.84
N LEU A 98 1.36 -3.44 4.91
CA LEU A 98 1.05 -3.43 3.47
C LEU A 98 0.82 -4.83 2.91
N VAL A 99 1.46 -5.85 3.47
CA VAL A 99 1.16 -7.27 3.17
C VAL A 99 -0.26 -7.62 3.59
N ASP A 100 -0.72 -7.17 4.77
CA ASP A 100 -2.09 -7.39 5.22
C ASP A 100 -3.12 -6.67 4.34
N VAL A 101 -2.82 -5.45 3.89
CA VAL A 101 -3.63 -4.72 2.90
C VAL A 101 -3.72 -5.51 1.58
N ARG A 102 -2.59 -6.03 1.08
CA ARG A 102 -2.55 -6.85 -0.14
C ARG A 102 -3.40 -8.12 -0.01
N GLN A 103 -3.26 -8.85 1.09
CA GLN A 103 -4.01 -10.09 1.29
C GLN A 103 -5.52 -9.83 1.38
N SER A 104 -5.91 -8.78 2.10
CA SER A 104 -7.31 -8.45 2.30
C SER A 104 -8.00 -7.92 1.03
N ILE A 105 -7.34 -7.08 0.22
CA ILE A 105 -7.93 -6.63 -1.06
C ILE A 105 -8.09 -7.78 -2.07
N VAL A 106 -7.16 -8.74 -2.08
CA VAL A 106 -7.27 -9.92 -2.94
C VAL A 106 -8.49 -10.75 -2.54
N ALA A 107 -8.78 -10.87 -1.24
CA ALA A 107 -9.98 -11.55 -0.76
C ALA A 107 -11.28 -10.82 -1.18
N VAL A 108 -11.29 -9.48 -1.17
CA VAL A 108 -12.42 -8.69 -1.68
C VAL A 108 -12.63 -8.92 -3.17
N VAL A 109 -11.57 -8.86 -3.97
CA VAL A 109 -11.63 -9.11 -5.42
C VAL A 109 -12.11 -10.53 -5.72
N ASP A 110 -11.63 -11.53 -4.99
CA ASP A 110 -12.07 -12.93 -5.15
C ASP A 110 -13.56 -13.08 -4.81
N ALA A 111 -14.04 -12.44 -3.75
CA ALA A 111 -15.47 -12.43 -3.40
C ALA A 111 -16.33 -11.75 -4.47
N ASP A 112 -15.89 -10.59 -4.98
CA ASP A 112 -16.55 -9.85 -6.05
C ASP A 112 -16.59 -10.69 -7.35
N LEU A 113 -15.50 -11.39 -7.70
CA LEU A 113 -15.41 -12.29 -8.86
C LEU A 113 -16.34 -13.50 -8.76
N ARG A 114 -16.41 -14.13 -7.57
CA ARG A 114 -17.27 -15.29 -7.31
C ARG A 114 -18.73 -14.92 -7.10
N ARG A 115 -19.04 -13.63 -7.02
CA ARG A 115 -20.39 -13.11 -6.73
C ARG A 115 -20.88 -13.69 -5.39
N GLU A 116 -20.00 -13.66 -4.39
CA GLU A 116 -20.32 -14.19 -3.06
C GLU A 116 -21.53 -13.46 -2.45
N PRO A 117 -22.31 -14.13 -1.58
CA PRO A 117 -23.39 -13.49 -0.85
C PRO A 117 -22.90 -12.27 -0.07
N ALA A 118 -23.77 -11.26 0.08
CA ALA A 118 -23.45 -9.99 0.74
C ALA A 118 -22.82 -10.15 2.13
N SER A 119 -23.19 -11.18 2.91
CA SER A 119 -22.57 -11.45 4.20
C SER A 119 -21.06 -11.74 4.08
N ILE A 120 -20.65 -12.52 3.08
CA ILE A 120 -19.24 -12.86 2.86
C ILE A 120 -18.50 -11.65 2.29
N SER A 121 -19.09 -10.99 1.29
CA SER A 121 -18.47 -9.81 0.68
C SER A 121 -18.28 -8.68 1.69
N ASN A 122 -19.26 -8.42 2.56
CA ASN A 122 -19.14 -7.42 3.63
C ASN A 122 -18.05 -7.79 4.64
N ASP A 123 -17.97 -9.05 5.07
CA ASP A 123 -16.89 -9.50 5.96
C ASP A 123 -15.49 -9.28 5.35
N MET A 124 -15.33 -9.49 4.03
CA MET A 124 -14.06 -9.22 3.35
C MET A 124 -13.75 -7.73 3.26
N ILE A 125 -14.78 -6.90 2.99
CA ILE A 125 -14.63 -5.44 2.97
C ILE A 125 -14.22 -4.93 4.35
N ASP A 126 -14.85 -5.40 5.43
CA ASP A 126 -14.54 -4.98 6.79
C ASP A 126 -13.09 -5.33 7.17
N ARG A 127 -12.61 -6.52 6.78
CA ARG A 127 -11.20 -6.91 6.95
C ARG A 127 -10.25 -6.00 6.17
N TYR A 128 -10.58 -5.70 4.92
CA TYR A 128 -9.79 -4.79 4.09
C TYR A 128 -9.75 -3.37 4.66
N SER A 129 -10.89 -2.84 5.08
CA SER A 129 -10.99 -1.53 5.74
C SER A 129 -10.18 -1.50 7.04
N SER A 130 -10.22 -2.57 7.85
CA SER A 130 -9.40 -2.66 9.06
C SER A 130 -7.90 -2.72 8.74
N ALA A 131 -7.49 -3.45 7.70
CA ALA A 131 -6.09 -3.53 7.29
C ALA A 131 -5.58 -2.19 6.77
N LEU A 132 -6.38 -1.47 5.97
CA LEU A 132 -6.07 -0.11 5.53
C LEU A 132 -5.86 0.82 6.71
N GLN A 133 -6.78 0.82 7.68
CA GLN A 133 -6.69 1.70 8.85
C GLN A 133 -5.46 1.38 9.70
N ALA A 134 -5.11 0.10 9.86
CA ALA A 134 -3.89 -0.31 10.54
C ALA A 134 -2.63 0.19 9.81
N ALA A 135 -2.58 0.04 8.48
CA ALA A 135 -1.47 0.53 7.67
C ALA A 135 -1.33 2.05 7.70
N GLU A 136 -2.45 2.79 7.66
CA GLU A 136 -2.48 4.25 7.83
C GLU A 136 -1.92 4.66 9.20
N THR A 137 -2.32 3.95 10.27
CA THR A 137 -1.81 4.20 11.64
C THR A 137 -0.28 3.99 11.72
N VAL A 138 0.23 2.93 11.09
CA VAL A 138 1.69 2.67 11.03
C VAL A 138 2.41 3.78 10.25
N CYS A 139 1.82 4.23 9.15
CA CYS A 139 2.35 5.33 8.34
C CYS A 139 2.38 6.66 9.08
N GLU A 140 1.33 7.00 9.82
CA GLU A 140 1.30 8.18 10.70
C GLU A 140 2.40 8.10 11.77
N ALA A 141 2.58 6.93 12.41
CA ALA A 141 3.63 6.72 13.39
C ALA A 141 5.05 6.85 12.81
N ALA A 142 5.22 6.54 11.52
CA ALA A 142 6.45 6.75 10.77
C ALA A 142 6.65 8.20 10.29
N GLY A 143 5.74 9.13 10.60
CA GLY A 143 5.82 10.53 10.20
C GLY A 143 5.36 10.80 8.76
N ALA A 144 4.57 9.89 8.17
CA ALA A 144 3.99 10.02 6.84
C ALA A 144 2.53 10.52 6.83
N GLY A 145 2.03 11.01 7.97
CA GLY A 145 0.65 11.47 8.19
C GLY A 145 0.41 12.93 7.87
#